data_AF-A0AAF0TVX7-F1
#
_entry.id   AF-A0AAF0TVX7-F1
#
_cell.length_a   1.000
_cell.length_b   1.000
_cell.length_c   1.000
_cell.angle_alpha   90.00
_cell.angle_beta   90.00
_cell.angle_gamma   90.00
#
_symmetry.space_group_name_H-M   'P 1'
#
loop_
_entity.id
_entity.type
_entity.pdbx_description
1 polymer ?
#
loop_
_entity_poly.entity_id
_entity_poly.type
_entity_poly.pdbx_seq_one_letter_code
_entity_poly.pdbx_strand_id
1 'polypeptide(L)'
;MLEWEEVYKPKPAKIISFMRAGKLVGQGCFVLFSSYSGYWVESPSIESIHVVSKFREVFPTDLHGMLPDRDIDFCIDLEMDTCPISIPSYRIALVELRVLKAQIQELLDKSFIRPSASQWSAPVLFVKKKDDSRAQLAPNARTQA
;
A
#
# COMPACT_ATOMS: atom_id res chain seq x y z
N MET A 1 37.70 -15.41 -3.22
CA MET A 1 38.03 -16.49 -2.27
C MET A 1 37.57 -16.00 -0.90
N LEU A 2 37.02 -16.89 -0.07
CA LEU A 2 36.21 -16.67 1.15
C LEU A 2 34.71 -16.52 0.84
N GLU A 3 33.78 -17.23 1.45
CA GLU A 3 33.70 -18.52 2.15
C GLU A 3 32.18 -18.72 2.26
N TRP A 4 31.64 -19.83 1.77
CA TRP A 4 30.20 -20.08 1.82
C TRP A 4 29.83 -20.52 3.24
N GLU A 5 28.99 -19.77 3.94
CA GLU A 5 28.38 -20.20 5.20
C GLU A 5 27.54 -21.46 4.94
N GLU A 6 27.84 -22.52 5.68
CA GLU A 6 27.02 -23.73 5.71
C GLU A 6 25.61 -23.38 6.19
N VAL A 7 24.68 -23.28 5.23
CA VAL A 7 23.24 -23.21 5.54
C VAL A 7 22.86 -24.53 6.19
N TYR A 8 22.76 -24.54 7.52
CA TYR A 8 22.25 -25.67 8.29
C TYR A 8 20.88 -26.07 7.74
N LYS A 9 20.82 -27.17 6.98
CA LYS A 9 19.56 -27.75 6.52
C LYS A 9 19.01 -28.62 7.65
N PRO A 10 17.99 -28.17 8.41
CA PRO A 10 17.45 -28.99 9.48
C PRO A 10 16.89 -30.28 8.88
N LYS A 11 17.33 -31.42 9.40
CA LYS A 11 16.69 -32.71 9.09
C LYS A 11 15.20 -32.59 9.45
N PRO A 12 14.28 -33.06 8.60
CA PRO A 12 12.85 -32.95 8.87
C PRO A 12 12.54 -33.67 10.19
N ALA A 13 12.14 -32.91 11.19
CA ALA A 13 11.74 -33.47 12.47
C ALA A 13 10.45 -34.28 12.29
N LYS A 14 10.41 -35.48 12.86
CA LYS A 14 9.22 -36.32 12.82
C LYS A 14 8.21 -35.79 13.83
N ILE A 15 7.22 -35.05 13.33
CA ILE A 15 6.14 -34.49 14.15
C ILE A 15 5.22 -35.63 14.58
N ILE A 16 4.91 -35.71 15.87
CA ILE A 16 3.94 -36.65 16.43
C ILE A 16 2.76 -35.89 17.03
N SER A 17 1.59 -36.55 17.09
CA SER A 17 0.42 -35.96 17.74
C SER A 17 0.61 -35.88 19.25
N PHE A 18 -0.10 -34.92 19.88
CA PHE A 18 -0.12 -34.75 21.33
C PHE A 18 -0.51 -36.04 22.07
N MET A 19 -1.51 -36.77 21.56
CA MET A 19 -1.94 -38.05 22.16
C MET A 19 -0.82 -39.11 22.14
N ARG A 20 -0.05 -39.16 21.06
CA ARG A 20 1.06 -40.11 20.92
C ARG A 20 2.24 -39.71 21.80
N ALA A 21 2.49 -38.41 21.95
CA ALA A 21 3.45 -37.88 22.92
C ALA A 21 3.06 -38.27 24.36
N GLY A 22 1.79 -38.07 24.73
CA GLY A 22 1.28 -38.44 26.06
C GLY A 22 1.45 -39.94 26.40
N LYS A 23 1.21 -40.82 25.42
CA LYS A 23 1.45 -42.26 25.58
C LYS A 23 2.92 -42.59 25.83
N LEU A 24 3.84 -41.93 25.13
CA LEU A 24 5.29 -42.13 25.31
C LEU A 24 5.75 -41.65 26.68
N VAL A 25 5.22 -40.51 27.15
CA VAL A 25 5.48 -40.03 28.52
C VAL A 25 5.00 -41.04 29.56
N GLY A 26 3.78 -41.57 29.39
CA GLY A 26 3.22 -42.61 30.28
C GLY A 26 3.99 -43.93 30.27
N GLN A 27 4.81 -44.19 29.23
CA GLN A 27 5.71 -45.35 29.13
C GLN A 27 7.12 -45.09 29.71
N GLY A 28 7.34 -43.93 30.33
CA GLY A 28 8.59 -43.57 30.98
C GLY A 28 9.59 -42.82 30.09
N CYS A 29 9.18 -42.34 28.91
CA CYS A 29 10.05 -41.47 28.11
C CYS A 29 10.14 -40.06 28.72
N PHE A 30 11.37 -39.56 28.86
CA PHE A 30 11.63 -38.17 29.25
C PHE A 30 11.31 -37.22 28.10
N VAL A 31 10.58 -36.14 28.39
CA VAL A 31 10.24 -35.10 27.42
C VAL A 31 10.91 -33.80 27.83
N LEU A 32 11.56 -33.16 26.87
CA LEU A 32 12.07 -31.80 27.01
C LEU A 32 11.07 -30.85 26.35
N PHE A 33 10.58 -29.88 27.12
CA PHE A 33 9.84 -28.75 26.56
C PHE A 33 10.85 -27.65 26.24
N SER A 34 10.92 -27.27 24.97
CA SER A 34 11.56 -26.00 24.60
C SER A 34 10.46 -25.01 24.26
N SER A 35 10.45 -23.89 24.98
CA SER A 35 9.76 -22.70 24.51
C SER A 35 10.77 -21.86 23.75
N TYR A 36 10.41 -21.43 22.54
CA TYR A 36 11.14 -20.34 21.89
C TYR A 36 10.36 -19.07 22.19
N SER A 37 10.99 -18.11 22.84
CA SER A 37 10.48 -16.74 22.82
C SER A 37 10.91 -16.16 21.47
N GLY A 38 10.00 -16.16 20.49
CA GLY A 38 10.16 -15.31 19.33
C GLY A 38 10.10 -13.87 19.81
N TYR A 39 11.26 -13.24 20.02
CA TYR A 39 11.28 -11.79 20.06
C TYR A 39 10.93 -11.34 18.65
N TRP A 40 9.96 -10.43 18.55
CA TRP A 40 9.75 -9.71 17.31
C TRP A 40 11.06 -8.97 17.05
N VAL A 41 11.84 -9.44 16.09
CA VAL A 41 12.89 -8.61 15.52
C VAL A 41 12.12 -7.44 14.92
N GLU A 42 12.21 -6.26 15.55
CA GLU A 42 11.72 -5.04 14.95
C GLU A 42 12.25 -5.02 13.52
N SER A 43 11.34 -4.92 12.57
CA SER A 43 11.72 -4.88 11.17
C SER A 43 12.75 -3.75 11.03
N PRO A 44 13.94 -4.00 10.47
CA PRO A 44 14.97 -2.98 10.39
C PRO A 44 14.38 -1.75 9.69
N SER A 45 14.67 -0.57 10.23
CA SER A 45 14.11 0.68 9.70
C SER A 45 14.41 0.79 8.21
N ILE A 46 13.47 1.33 7.43
CA ILE A 46 13.67 1.51 5.97
C ILE A 46 14.95 2.30 5.67
N GLU A 47 15.34 3.19 6.59
CA GLU A 47 16.58 3.98 6.52
C GLU A 47 17.87 3.14 6.60
N SER A 48 17.81 1.93 7.17
CA SER A 48 18.95 1.00 7.22
C SER A 48 19.25 0.33 5.88
N ILE A 49 18.32 0.43 4.90
CA ILE A 49 18.51 -0.11 3.57
C ILE A 49 19.45 0.84 2.80
N HIS A 50 20.64 0.34 2.43
CA HIS A 50 21.70 1.14 1.81
C HIS A 50 21.22 1.94 0.58
N VAL A 51 20.36 1.37 -0.26
CA VAL A 51 19.83 2.08 -1.43
C VAL A 51 18.91 3.24 -1.06
N VAL A 52 18.09 3.10 -0.01
CA VAL A 52 17.17 4.16 0.45
C VAL A 52 17.96 5.28 1.11
N SER A 53 18.95 4.94 1.92
CA SER A 53 19.88 5.91 2.51
C SER A 53 20.65 6.70 1.44
N LYS A 54 21.10 6.02 0.38
CA LYS A 54 21.85 6.63 -0.73
C LYS A 54 20.99 7.56 -1.60
N PHE A 55 19.70 7.26 -1.78
CA PHE A 55 18.79 8.00 -2.66
C PHE A 55 17.59 8.56 -1.90
N ARG A 56 17.84 9.19 -0.75
CA ARG A 56 16.79 9.70 0.13
C ARG A 56 15.89 10.72 -0.57
N GLU A 57 16.42 11.50 -1.53
CA GLU A 57 15.63 12.45 -2.31
C GLU A 57 14.57 11.78 -3.23
N VAL A 58 14.79 10.52 -3.65
CA VAL A 58 13.87 9.77 -4.53
C VAL A 58 12.81 9.01 -3.71
N PHE A 59 13.07 8.77 -2.43
CA PHE A 59 12.17 8.08 -1.49
C PHE A 59 11.72 8.99 -0.33
N PRO A 60 11.10 10.16 -0.61
CA PRO A 60 10.59 11.00 0.46
C PRO A 60 9.38 10.36 1.14
N THR A 61 9.18 10.67 2.43
CA THR A 61 8.02 10.19 3.19
C THR A 61 6.70 10.73 2.62
N ASP A 62 6.72 11.96 2.10
CA ASP A 62 5.59 12.60 1.41
C ASP A 62 6.07 13.30 0.13
N LEU A 63 5.23 13.30 -0.90
CA LEU A 63 5.53 13.99 -2.17
C LEU A 63 5.34 15.50 -2.01
N HIS A 64 6.39 16.28 -2.29
CA HIS A 64 6.44 17.73 -2.09
C HIS A 64 5.71 18.58 -3.17
N GLY A 65 5.08 17.95 -4.16
CA GLY A 65 4.28 18.65 -5.17
C GLY A 65 4.36 17.99 -6.55
N MET A 66 4.01 18.75 -7.59
CA MET A 66 4.08 18.28 -8.98
C MET A 66 5.46 17.69 -9.30
N LEU A 67 5.45 16.62 -10.09
CA LEU A 67 6.67 16.03 -10.61
C LEU A 67 7.48 17.11 -11.36
N PRO A 68 8.83 17.05 -11.31
CA PRO A 68 9.66 17.96 -12.08
C PRO A 68 9.29 17.90 -13.56
N ASP A 69 9.44 19.03 -14.25
CA ASP A 69 9.21 19.11 -15.70
C ASP A 69 9.98 18.00 -16.40
N ARG A 70 9.26 17.21 -17.19
CA ARG A 70 9.81 16.14 -18.01
C ARG A 70 9.83 16.60 -19.45
N ASP A 71 10.82 16.14 -20.22
CA ASP A 71 10.89 16.41 -21.66
C ASP A 71 9.73 15.76 -22.46
N ILE A 72 8.90 14.94 -21.79
CA ILE A 72 7.80 14.21 -22.39
C ILE A 72 6.50 14.62 -21.69
N ASP A 73 5.60 15.23 -22.47
CA ASP A 73 4.24 15.51 -22.04
C ASP A 73 3.36 14.25 -22.16
N PHE A 74 2.50 14.04 -21.17
CA PHE A 74 1.47 13.01 -21.22
C PHE A 74 0.22 13.55 -21.90
N CYS A 75 0.00 13.18 -23.16
CA CYS A 75 -1.23 13.46 -23.89
C CYS A 75 -2.22 12.29 -23.75
N ILE A 76 -3.51 12.62 -23.71
CA ILE A 76 -4.60 11.62 -23.79
C ILE A 76 -5.21 11.79 -25.18
N ASP A 77 -4.93 10.85 -26.07
CA ASP A 77 -5.52 10.82 -27.40
C ASP A 77 -7.00 10.43 -27.32
N LEU A 78 -7.86 11.17 -28.01
CA LEU A 78 -9.29 10.89 -28.11
C LEU A 78 -9.60 10.22 -29.45
N GLU A 79 -10.57 9.32 -29.46
CA GLU A 79 -11.12 8.79 -30.72
C GLU A 79 -11.87 9.90 -31.47
N MET A 80 -11.89 9.84 -32.80
CA MET A 80 -12.32 10.95 -33.67
C MET A 80 -13.78 11.42 -33.44
N ASP A 81 -14.63 10.57 -32.87
CA ASP A 81 -16.04 10.88 -32.60
C ASP A 81 -16.34 11.08 -31.09
N THR A 82 -15.32 11.23 -30.25
CA THR A 82 -15.51 11.33 -28.80
C THR A 82 -16.04 12.72 -28.42
N CYS A 83 -17.30 12.79 -28.01
CA CYS A 83 -17.89 14.00 -27.44
C CYS A 83 -17.54 14.12 -25.93
N PRO A 84 -17.38 15.35 -25.39
CA PRO A 84 -17.22 15.55 -23.96
C PRO A 84 -18.39 14.99 -23.15
N ILE A 85 -18.06 14.26 -22.08
CA ILE A 85 -19.04 13.71 -21.16
C ILE A 85 -18.95 14.47 -19.83
N SER A 86 -20.08 15.00 -19.37
CA SER A 86 -20.22 15.63 -18.05
C SER A 86 -21.28 14.92 -17.23
N ILE A 87 -20.83 14.15 -16.24
CA ILE A 87 -21.71 13.39 -15.36
C ILE A 87 -21.91 14.16 -14.04
N PRO A 88 -23.15 14.29 -13.53
CA PRO A 88 -23.38 14.92 -12.24
C PRO A 88 -22.71 14.13 -11.11
N SER A 89 -22.25 14.84 -10.09
CA SER A 89 -21.70 14.22 -8.88
C SER A 89 -22.75 13.38 -8.15
N TYR A 90 -22.32 12.27 -7.55
CA TYR A 90 -23.19 11.48 -6.68
C TYR A 90 -23.66 12.28 -5.46
N ARG A 91 -24.77 11.85 -4.85
CA ARG A 91 -25.22 12.42 -3.58
C ARG A 91 -24.25 11.98 -2.48
N ILE A 92 -23.67 12.95 -1.79
CA ILE A 92 -22.66 12.74 -0.73
C ILE A 92 -23.25 13.21 0.60
N ALA A 93 -23.03 12.45 1.68
CA ALA A 93 -23.48 12.83 3.01
C ALA A 93 -22.68 14.04 3.55
N LEU A 94 -23.24 14.79 4.50
CA LEU A 94 -22.57 15.99 5.04
C LEU A 94 -21.18 15.69 5.64
N VAL A 95 -21.03 14.53 6.28
CA VAL A 95 -19.76 14.09 6.89
C VAL A 95 -18.72 13.83 5.81
N GLU A 96 -19.08 13.08 4.77
CA GLU A 96 -18.22 12.77 3.63
C GLU A 96 -17.84 14.04 2.86
N LEU A 97 -18.75 15.01 2.74
CA LEU A 97 -18.46 16.29 2.07
C LEU A 97 -17.38 17.11 2.79
N ARG A 98 -17.28 17.02 4.12
CA ARG A 98 -16.17 17.64 4.88
C ARG A 98 -14.84 16.96 4.56
N VAL A 99 -14.85 15.63 4.49
CA VAL A 99 -13.68 14.82 4.13
C VAL A 99 -13.22 15.15 2.71
N LEU A 100 -14.17 15.26 1.77
CA LEU A 100 -13.93 15.62 0.37
C LEU A 100 -13.24 16.98 0.26
N LYS A 101 -13.81 18.01 0.91
CA LYS A 101 -13.26 19.38 0.88
C LYS A 101 -11.84 19.44 1.42
N ALA A 102 -11.57 18.78 2.54
CA ALA A 102 -10.24 18.75 3.12
C ALA A 102 -9.21 18.05 2.22
N GLN A 103 -9.61 16.96 1.53
CA GLN A 103 -8.74 16.29 0.55
C GLN A 103 -8.49 17.14 -0.70
N ILE A 104 -9.52 17.79 -1.24
CA ILE A 104 -9.35 18.69 -2.38
C ILE A 104 -8.41 19.84 -2.03
N GLN A 105 -8.55 20.42 -0.83
CA GLN A 105 -7.65 21.49 -0.37
C GLN A 105 -6.21 21.00 -0.28
N GLU A 106 -5.98 19.82 0.31
CA GLU A 106 -4.64 19.23 0.39
C GLU A 106 -4.03 19.02 -1.01
N LEU A 107 -4.82 18.57 -1.99
CA LEU A 107 -4.36 18.37 -3.36
C LEU A 107 -4.07 19.71 -4.08
N LEU A 108 -4.84 20.75 -3.79
CA LEU A 108 -4.60 22.11 -4.30
C LEU A 108 -3.33 22.71 -3.69
N ASP A 109 -3.13 22.56 -2.38
CA ASP A 109 -1.97 23.07 -1.66
C ASP A 109 -0.68 22.38 -2.17
N LYS A 110 -0.77 21.08 -2.51
CA LYS A 110 0.31 20.31 -3.15
C LYS A 110 0.46 20.59 -4.66
N SER A 111 -0.36 21.47 -5.23
CA SER A 111 -0.40 21.78 -6.68
C SER A 111 -0.66 20.57 -7.59
N PHE A 112 -1.20 19.47 -7.07
CA PHE A 112 -1.52 18.28 -7.88
C PHE A 112 -2.73 18.47 -8.78
N ILE A 113 -3.64 19.37 -8.38
CA ILE A 113 -4.83 19.73 -9.14
C ILE A 113 -4.95 21.26 -9.22
N ARG A 114 -5.75 21.73 -10.17
CA ARG A 114 -6.12 23.15 -10.30
C ARG A 114 -7.58 23.29 -10.70
N PRO A 115 -8.25 24.40 -10.37
CA PRO A 115 -9.56 24.71 -10.93
C PRO A 115 -9.52 24.67 -12.47
N SER A 116 -10.55 24.10 -13.09
CA SER A 116 -10.68 24.05 -14.54
C SER A 116 -12.14 24.26 -14.97
N ALA A 117 -12.33 24.76 -16.19
CA ALA A 117 -13.64 24.90 -16.83
C ALA A 117 -13.75 23.87 -17.98
N SER A 118 -13.48 22.60 -17.67
CA SER A 118 -13.52 21.51 -18.67
C SER A 118 -14.96 21.15 -19.03
N GLN A 119 -15.20 20.83 -20.30
CA GLN A 119 -16.45 20.22 -20.75
C GLN A 119 -16.57 18.75 -20.30
N TRP A 120 -15.44 18.15 -19.89
CA TRP A 120 -15.36 16.80 -19.33
C TRP A 120 -15.48 16.84 -17.81
N SER A 121 -16.31 15.98 -17.24
CA SER A 121 -16.44 15.81 -15.80
C SER A 121 -16.75 14.37 -15.43
N ALA A 122 -16.01 13.85 -14.46
CA ALA A 122 -16.21 12.53 -13.87
C ALA A 122 -16.65 12.68 -12.41
N PRO A 123 -17.59 11.85 -11.93
CA PRO A 123 -18.01 11.90 -10.54
C PRO A 123 -16.91 11.29 -9.65
N VAL A 124 -16.80 11.80 -8.42
CA VAL A 124 -15.85 11.32 -7.42
C VAL A 124 -16.52 10.30 -6.51
N LEU A 125 -15.78 9.24 -6.17
CA LEU A 125 -16.21 8.20 -5.24
C LEU A 125 -15.29 8.11 -4.03
N PHE A 126 -15.85 7.75 -2.89
CA PHE A 126 -15.09 7.40 -1.69
C PHE A 126 -14.78 5.91 -1.68
N VAL A 127 -13.51 5.57 -1.57
CA VAL A 127 -13.06 4.18 -1.43
C VAL A 127 -12.50 3.98 -0.03
N LYS A 128 -13.11 3.05 0.72
CA LYS A 128 -12.59 2.63 2.03
C LYS A 128 -11.29 1.85 1.82
N LYS A 129 -10.21 2.31 2.45
CA LYS A 129 -8.92 1.61 2.45
C LYS A 129 -8.99 0.39 3.38
N LYS A 130 -8.19 -0.63 3.07
CA LYS A 130 -8.15 -1.91 3.79
C LYS A 130 -7.79 -1.73 5.28
N ASP A 131 -6.95 -0.75 5.60
CA ASP A 131 -6.36 -0.56 6.92
C ASP A 131 -7.22 0.31 7.87
N ASP A 132 -8.53 0.42 7.59
CA ASP A 132 -9.50 1.30 8.27
C ASP A 132 -9.10 2.79 8.31
N SER A 133 -8.12 3.17 7.49
CA SER A 133 -7.67 4.54 7.30
C SER A 133 -8.67 5.37 6.49
N ARG A 134 -8.51 6.69 6.53
CA ARG A 134 -9.39 7.68 5.87
C ARG A 134 -9.69 7.27 4.42
N ALA A 135 -10.99 7.24 4.08
CA ALA A 135 -11.43 6.97 2.72
C ALA A 135 -10.75 7.91 1.72
N GLN A 136 -10.25 7.36 0.61
CA GLN A 136 -9.55 8.12 -0.43
C GLN A 136 -10.50 8.43 -1.59
N LEU A 137 -10.32 9.61 -2.18
CA LEU A 137 -11.02 10.00 -3.39
C LEU A 137 -10.48 9.21 -4.57
N ALA A 138 -11.38 8.62 -5.34
CA ALA A 138 -11.05 8.03 -6.63
C ALA A 138 -11.98 8.62 -7.69
N PRO A 139 -11.45 9.13 -8.82
CA PRO A 139 -12.27 9.49 -9.96
C PRO A 139 -12.90 8.22 -10.55
N ASN A 140 -14.19 8.29 -10.90
CA ASN A 140 -14.82 7.19 -11.61
C ASN A 140 -14.56 7.31 -13.12
N ALA A 141 -13.52 6.63 -13.59
CA ALA A 141 -13.14 6.60 -15.02
C ALA A 141 -13.82 5.49 -15.83
N ARG A 142 -14.76 4.71 -15.25
CA ARG A 142 -15.41 3.56 -15.91
C ARG A 142 -16.43 3.92 -16.99
N THR A 143 -16.54 5.19 -17.35
CA THR A 143 -17.42 5.63 -18.42
C THR A 143 -16.55 6.03 -19.60
N GLN A 144 -16.03 5.03 -20.30
CA GLN A 144 -15.57 5.20 -21.68
C GLN A 144 -16.76 4.94 -22.61
N ALA A 145 -16.82 5.71 -23.70
CA ALA A 145 -17.73 5.54 -24.82
C ALA A 145 -17.58 4.15 -25.46
#